data_AF-A0A267MC45-F1
#
_entry.id   AF-A0A267MC45-F1
#
_cell.length_a   1.000
_cell.length_b   1.000
_cell.length_c   1.000
_cell.angle_alpha   90.00
_cell.angle_beta   90.00
_cell.angle_gamma   90.00
#
_symmetry.space_group_name_H-M   'P 1'
#
loop_
_entity.id
_entity.type
_entity.pdbx_description
1 polymer ?
#
loop_
_entity_poly.entity_id
_entity_poly.type
_entity_poly.pdbx_seq_one_letter_code
_entity_poly.pdbx_strand_id
1 'polypeptide(L)'
;MKTTSPISYLLKTTMLFIKSLLIYIFKKDDEKLEKIYYEMMDLEIDYIENFSDEEEKNQVYKQKIIELVELVSIVEPKDILKMESLEEKMYKGLKLRENIINNIYLETWLINNRLWLYILESKGHRERLIPIDVDNLYLIRLDQLYYALKQKRVTGLLRF
;
A
#
# COMPACT_ATOMS: atom_id res chain seq x y z
N MET A 1 2.11 -17.92 12.88
CA MET A 1 3.16 -17.30 12.03
C MET A 1 4.50 -17.43 12.74
N LYS A 2 5.60 -17.70 12.03
CA LYS A 2 6.94 -17.71 12.65
C LYS A 2 7.34 -16.26 12.89
N THR A 3 7.44 -15.85 14.15
CA THR A 3 7.91 -14.51 14.53
C THR A 3 9.39 -14.36 14.17
N THR A 4 9.74 -13.29 13.46
CA THR A 4 11.13 -13.02 13.07
C THR A 4 11.85 -12.42 14.29
N SER A 5 12.67 -13.21 14.99
CA SER A 5 13.46 -12.68 16.13
C SER A 5 14.43 -11.57 15.69
N PRO A 6 14.91 -10.69 16.59
CA PRO A 6 15.84 -9.62 16.22
C PRO A 6 17.12 -10.13 15.54
N ILE A 7 17.67 -11.26 16.01
CA ILE A 7 18.82 -11.92 15.39
C ILE A 7 18.46 -12.44 14.00
N SER A 8 17.29 -13.07 13.86
CA SER A 8 16.82 -13.55 12.56
C SER A 8 16.56 -12.40 11.58
N TYR A 9 16.06 -11.26 12.06
CA TYR A 9 15.84 -10.06 11.26
C TYR A 9 17.18 -9.56 10.72
N LEU A 10 18.15 -9.31 11.59
CA LEU A 10 19.48 -8.85 11.21
C LEU A 10 20.15 -9.78 10.18
N LEU A 11 20.09 -11.10 10.39
CA LEU A 11 20.66 -12.07 9.46
C LEU A 11 19.95 -12.06 8.10
N LYS A 12 18.61 -12.03 8.09
CA LYS A 12 17.83 -11.98 6.84
C LYS A 12 18.10 -10.68 6.08
N THR A 13 18.09 -9.53 6.75
CA THR A 13 18.35 -8.23 6.12
C THR A 13 19.77 -8.17 5.54
N THR A 14 20.78 -8.65 6.28
CA THR A 14 22.16 -8.73 5.80
C THR A 14 22.28 -9.63 4.57
N MET A 15 21.62 -10.79 4.59
CA MET A 15 21.61 -11.70 3.44
C MET A 15 20.94 -11.06 2.22
N LEU A 16 19.81 -10.37 2.40
CA LEU A 16 19.11 -9.67 1.30
C LEU A 16 19.96 -8.55 0.72
N PHE A 17 20.64 -7.78 1.57
CA PHE A 17 21.58 -6.73 1.14
C PHE A 17 22.75 -7.29 0.32
N ILE A 18 23.37 -8.40 0.75
CA ILE A 18 24.44 -9.03 -0.03
C ILE A 18 23.90 -9.55 -1.36
N LYS A 19 22.71 -10.16 -1.36
CA LYS A 19 22.07 -10.64 -2.60
C LYS A 19 21.78 -9.51 -3.58
N SER A 20 21.23 -8.38 -3.12
CA SER A 20 20.95 -7.24 -3.99
C SER A 20 22.24 -6.67 -4.58
N LEU A 21 23.30 -6.55 -3.78
CA LEU A 21 24.61 -6.10 -4.26
C LEU A 21 25.18 -7.02 -5.35
N LEU A 22 25.12 -8.33 -5.15
CA LEU A 22 25.59 -9.30 -6.14
C LEU A 22 24.78 -9.25 -7.43
N ILE A 23 23.46 -9.10 -7.35
CA ILE A 23 22.60 -8.97 -8.53
C ILE A 23 22.91 -7.67 -9.27
N TYR A 24 23.02 -6.55 -8.56
CA TYR A 24 23.32 -5.26 -9.16
C TYR A 24 24.68 -5.26 -9.88
N ILE A 25 25.73 -5.80 -9.26
CA ILE A 25 27.08 -5.80 -9.83
C ILE A 25 27.21 -6.80 -11.00
N PHE A 26 26.69 -8.03 -10.84
CA PHE A 26 27.03 -9.12 -11.77
C PHE A 26 25.92 -9.50 -12.75
N LYS A 27 24.66 -9.13 -12.49
CA LYS A 27 23.51 -9.59 -13.30
C LYS A 27 22.69 -8.47 -13.91
N LYS A 28 22.63 -7.29 -13.28
CA LYS A 28 21.77 -6.16 -13.68
C LYS A 28 20.33 -6.61 -13.97
N ASP A 29 19.79 -7.41 -13.05
CA ASP A 29 18.46 -8.01 -13.18
C ASP A 29 17.48 -7.25 -12.27
N ASP A 30 16.84 -6.23 -12.84
CA ASP A 30 15.95 -5.33 -12.12
C ASP A 30 14.74 -6.05 -11.51
N GLU A 31 14.23 -7.09 -12.15
CA GLU A 31 13.11 -7.87 -11.63
C GLU A 31 13.51 -8.63 -10.36
N LYS A 32 14.74 -9.15 -10.30
CA LYS A 32 15.26 -9.74 -9.06
C LYS A 32 15.55 -8.71 -7.98
N LEU A 33 16.02 -7.51 -8.35
CA LEU A 33 16.23 -6.42 -7.39
C LEU A 33 14.90 -5.96 -6.79
N GLU A 34 13.87 -5.80 -7.60
CA GLU A 34 12.51 -5.45 -7.17
C GLU A 34 11.93 -6.51 -6.23
N LYS A 35 12.11 -7.80 -6.52
CA LYS A 35 11.69 -8.89 -5.61
C LYS A 35 12.39 -8.81 -4.26
N ILE A 36 13.72 -8.58 -4.24
CA ILE A 36 14.47 -8.43 -2.99
C ILE A 36 13.98 -7.22 -2.21
N TYR A 37 13.68 -6.12 -2.89
CA TYR A 37 13.16 -4.92 -2.28
C TYR A 37 11.79 -5.16 -1.63
N TYR A 38 10.86 -5.88 -2.29
CA TYR A 38 9.60 -6.30 -1.67
C TYR A 38 9.82 -7.24 -0.48
N GLU A 39 10.77 -8.16 -0.55
CA GLU A 39 11.14 -9.03 0.58
C GLU A 39 11.68 -8.23 1.77
N MET A 40 12.51 -7.21 1.53
CA MET A 40 13.03 -6.32 2.58
C MET A 40 11.91 -5.52 3.24
N MET A 41 10.99 -4.96 2.44
CA MET A 41 9.85 -4.21 2.96
C MET A 41 8.93 -5.10 3.83
N ASP A 42 8.67 -6.33 3.38
CA ASP A 42 7.86 -7.29 4.13
C ASP A 42 8.53 -7.72 5.43
N LEU A 43 9.85 -7.92 5.39
CA LEU A 43 10.64 -8.28 6.57
C LEU A 43 10.65 -7.18 7.63
N GLU A 44 10.71 -5.91 7.21
CA GLU A 44 10.64 -4.74 8.10
C GLU A 44 9.27 -4.64 8.77
N ILE A 45 8.18 -4.83 8.02
CA ILE A 45 6.82 -4.83 8.59
C ILE A 45 6.62 -6.00 9.56
N ASP A 46 7.09 -7.20 9.22
CA ASP A 46 7.06 -8.33 10.15
C ASP A 46 7.83 -8.02 11.45
N TYR A 47 8.92 -7.27 11.38
CA TYR A 47 9.70 -6.89 12.55
C TYR A 47 8.97 -5.85 13.41
N ILE A 48 8.55 -4.73 12.83
CA ILE A 48 7.92 -3.63 13.58
C ILE A 48 6.59 -4.06 14.22
N GLU A 49 5.81 -4.94 13.59
CA GLU A 49 4.57 -5.47 14.19
C GLU A 49 4.82 -6.21 15.51
N ASN A 50 5.97 -6.88 15.64
CA ASN A 50 6.28 -7.76 16.77
C ASN A 50 7.16 -7.10 17.84
N PHE A 51 7.95 -6.08 17.51
CA PHE A 51 9.00 -5.55 18.39
C PHE A 51 8.93 -4.04 18.65
N SER A 52 8.08 -3.31 17.94
CA SER A 52 7.94 -1.85 18.08
C SER A 52 6.70 -1.46 18.85
N ASP A 53 6.69 -0.24 19.39
CA ASP A 53 5.47 0.36 19.96
C ASP A 53 4.52 0.87 18.86
N GLU A 54 3.31 1.29 19.24
CA GLU A 54 2.31 1.74 18.27
C GLU A 54 2.70 3.05 17.56
N GLU A 55 3.49 3.92 18.18
CA GLU A 55 3.93 5.16 17.55
C GLU A 55 4.93 4.87 16.43
N GLU A 56 5.94 4.06 16.71
CA GLU A 56 6.94 3.61 15.74
C GLU A 56 6.28 2.81 14.60
N LYS A 57 5.36 1.89 14.91
CA LYS A 57 4.59 1.16 13.88
C LYS A 57 3.87 2.12 12.95
N ASN A 58 3.19 3.12 13.50
CA ASN A 58 2.43 4.08 12.69
C ASN A 58 3.36 4.89 11.78
N GLN A 59 4.53 5.33 12.26
CA GLN A 59 5.50 6.05 11.44
C GLN A 59 6.00 5.19 10.27
N VAL A 60 6.38 3.94 10.54
CA VAL A 60 6.85 3.02 9.50
C VAL A 60 5.74 2.71 8.51
N TYR A 61 4.51 2.47 8.97
CA TYR A 61 3.38 2.26 8.06
C TYR A 61 3.13 3.44 7.13
N LYS A 62 3.16 4.68 7.66
CA LYS A 62 3.01 5.89 6.83
C LYS A 62 4.06 5.93 5.73
N GLN A 63 5.33 5.71 6.07
CA GLN A 63 6.42 5.67 5.11
C GLN A 63 6.20 4.60 4.04
N LYS A 64 5.85 3.36 4.44
CA LYS A 64 5.62 2.27 3.49
C LYS A 64 4.40 2.47 2.62
N ILE A 65 3.36 3.13 3.12
CA ILE A 65 2.19 3.48 2.33
C ILE A 65 2.55 4.49 1.23
N ILE A 66 3.32 5.52 1.56
CA ILE A 66 3.78 6.52 0.58
C ILE A 66 4.60 5.82 -0.51
N GLU A 67 5.58 5.01 -0.10
CA GLU A 67 6.44 4.22 -0.97
C GLU A 67 5.62 3.27 -1.88
N LEU A 68 4.61 2.60 -1.34
CA LEU A 68 3.73 1.73 -2.13
C LEU A 68 2.78 2.49 -3.05
N VAL A 69 2.31 3.67 -2.67
CA VAL A 69 1.48 4.51 -3.55
C VAL A 69 2.26 4.86 -4.80
N GLU A 70 3.53 5.24 -4.67
CA GLU A 70 4.40 5.53 -5.81
C GLU A 70 4.55 4.31 -6.72
N LEU A 71 4.88 3.15 -6.15
CA LEU A 71 5.08 1.92 -6.91
C LEU A 71 3.80 1.42 -7.60
N VAL A 72 2.69 1.39 -6.87
CA VAL A 72 1.41 0.90 -7.37
C VAL A 72 0.79 1.88 -8.37
N SER A 73 1.10 3.18 -8.29
CA SER A 73 0.61 4.17 -9.27
C SER A 73 1.13 3.96 -10.69
N ILE A 74 2.22 3.19 -10.86
CA ILE A 74 2.77 2.80 -12.17
C ILE A 74 1.87 1.74 -12.84
N VAL A 75 1.13 0.95 -12.04
CA VAL A 75 0.19 -0.06 -12.56
C VAL A 75 -0.92 0.64 -13.33
N GLU A 76 -1.20 0.17 -14.55
CA GLU A 76 -2.27 0.73 -15.35
C GLU A 76 -3.61 0.64 -14.57
N PRO A 77 -4.33 1.77 -14.40
CA PRO A 77 -5.66 1.75 -13.82
C PRO A 77 -6.57 0.79 -14.59
N LYS A 78 -7.33 -0.05 -13.86
CA LYS A 78 -8.25 -1.03 -14.47
C LYS A 78 -9.68 -0.93 -13.99
N ASP A 79 -9.88 -0.29 -12.83
CA ASP A 79 -11.18 -0.17 -12.19
C ASP A 79 -11.80 1.19 -12.54
N ILE A 80 -13.13 1.23 -12.64
CA ILE A 80 -13.89 2.45 -12.92
C ILE A 80 -14.81 2.71 -11.74
N LEU A 81 -14.63 3.86 -11.08
CA LEU A 81 -15.56 4.39 -10.10
C LEU A 81 -16.56 5.30 -10.83
N LYS A 82 -17.84 4.93 -10.77
CA LYS A 82 -18.95 5.75 -11.29
C LYS A 82 -19.64 6.43 -10.12
N MET A 83 -19.71 7.76 -10.15
CA MET A 83 -20.43 8.54 -9.15
C MET A 83 -21.76 9.05 -9.73
N GLU A 84 -22.88 8.67 -9.12
CA GLU A 84 -24.22 8.93 -9.64
C GLU A 84 -24.76 10.33 -9.27
N SER A 85 -24.36 10.89 -8.12
CA SER A 85 -25.04 12.03 -7.50
C SER A 85 -24.49 13.41 -7.86
N LEU A 86 -23.28 13.50 -8.44
CA LEU A 86 -22.48 14.74 -8.46
C LEU A 86 -21.92 15.09 -9.86
N GLU A 87 -22.70 14.89 -10.93
CA GLU A 87 -22.38 15.18 -12.35
C GLU A 87 -21.92 13.97 -13.20
N GLU A 88 -22.38 12.74 -12.93
CA GLU A 88 -21.98 11.53 -13.68
C GLU A 88 -20.45 11.41 -13.86
N LYS A 89 -19.69 11.73 -12.80
CA LYS A 89 -18.23 11.69 -12.86
C LYS A 89 -17.74 10.24 -12.85
N MET A 90 -16.91 9.92 -13.82
CA MET A 90 -16.20 8.64 -13.89
C MET A 90 -14.73 8.85 -13.56
N TYR A 91 -14.21 8.06 -12.62
CA TYR A 91 -12.80 8.03 -12.29
C TYR A 91 -12.21 6.67 -12.67
N LYS A 92 -11.06 6.69 -13.35
CA LYS A 92 -10.28 5.48 -13.62
C LYS A 92 -9.21 5.35 -12.54
N GLY A 93 -9.13 4.20 -11.88
CA GLY A 93 -8.21 3.99 -10.78
C GLY A 93 -7.99 2.52 -10.43
N LEU A 94 -7.46 2.29 -9.24
CA LEU A 94 -7.35 0.97 -8.63
C LEU A 94 -8.18 0.97 -7.35
N LYS A 95 -9.19 0.11 -7.29
CA LYS A 95 -9.93 -0.13 -6.06
C LYS A 95 -9.07 -0.96 -5.12
N LEU A 96 -8.69 -0.38 -3.99
CA LEU A 96 -7.81 -1.02 -3.01
C LEU A 96 -8.62 -1.87 -2.05
N ARG A 97 -9.72 -1.32 -1.52
CA ARG A 97 -10.53 -1.97 -0.50
C ARG A 97 -11.95 -1.46 -0.53
N GLU A 98 -12.87 -2.30 -0.09
CA GLU A 98 -14.24 -1.93 0.27
C GLU A 98 -14.53 -2.27 1.73
N ASN A 99 -15.43 -1.51 2.34
CA ASN A 99 -15.93 -1.75 3.68
C ASN A 99 -17.38 -1.28 3.79
N ILE A 100 -18.21 -2.00 4.55
CA ILE A 100 -19.59 -1.60 4.85
C ILE A 100 -19.68 -1.38 6.36
N ILE A 101 -19.97 -0.15 6.77
CA ILE A 101 -20.18 0.22 8.17
C ILE A 101 -21.60 0.73 8.32
N ASN A 102 -22.48 -0.06 8.95
CA ASN A 102 -23.90 0.21 9.05
C ASN A 102 -24.55 0.43 7.67
N ASN A 103 -24.96 1.67 7.38
CA ASN A 103 -25.59 2.08 6.12
C ASN A 103 -24.65 2.90 5.22
N ILE A 104 -23.35 2.87 5.53
CA ILE A 104 -22.30 3.60 4.81
C ILE A 104 -21.42 2.58 4.09
N TYR A 105 -21.36 2.71 2.77
CA TYR A 105 -20.40 2.00 1.94
C TYR A 105 -19.16 2.87 1.75
N LEU A 106 -17.99 2.29 2.01
CA LEU A 106 -16.70 2.95 1.90
C LEU A 106 -15.83 2.19 0.93
N GLU A 107 -15.17 2.89 0.03
CA GLU A 107 -14.11 2.31 -0.79
C GLU A 107 -12.85 3.16 -0.74
N THR A 108 -11.71 2.51 -0.62
CA THR A 108 -10.41 3.15 -0.79
C THR A 108 -9.93 2.94 -2.21
N TRP A 109 -9.55 4.03 -2.86
CA TRP A 109 -9.10 4.06 -4.24
C TRP A 109 -7.71 4.68 -4.35
N LEU A 110 -6.91 4.18 -5.29
CA LEU A 110 -5.76 4.90 -5.82
C LEU A 110 -6.17 5.46 -7.19
N ILE A 111 -6.25 6.77 -7.32
CA ILE A 111 -6.59 7.46 -8.57
C ILE A 111 -5.39 8.32 -8.94
N ASN A 112 -4.84 8.07 -10.13
CA ASN A 112 -3.52 8.55 -10.54
C ASN A 112 -2.46 8.13 -9.51
N ASN A 113 -1.94 9.08 -8.74
CA ASN A 113 -0.91 8.88 -7.71
C ASN A 113 -1.39 9.31 -6.31
N ARG A 114 -2.70 9.35 -6.07
CA ARG A 114 -3.27 9.80 -4.79
C ARG A 114 -4.33 8.83 -4.28
N LEU A 115 -4.37 8.70 -2.96
CA LEU A 115 -5.37 7.91 -2.25
C LEU A 115 -6.66 8.72 -2.08
N TRP A 116 -7.79 8.07 -2.30
CA TRP A 116 -9.12 8.63 -2.17
C TRP A 116 -10.04 7.70 -1.39
N LEU A 117 -10.92 8.29 -0.59
CA LEU A 117 -11.99 7.62 0.12
C LEU A 117 -13.31 7.97 -0.58
N TYR A 118 -13.90 6.98 -1.23
CA TYR A 118 -15.26 7.04 -1.71
C TYR A 118 -16.21 6.65 -0.58
N ILE A 119 -17.28 7.42 -0.40
CA ILE A 119 -18.28 7.24 0.64
C ILE A 119 -19.66 7.32 -0.02
N LEU A 120 -20.49 6.30 0.19
CA LEU A 120 -21.89 6.26 -0.23
C LEU A 120 -22.79 5.92 0.97
N GLU A 121 -23.63 6.86 1.37
CA GLU A 121 -24.59 6.71 2.46
C GLU A 121 -26.00 6.45 1.92
N SER A 122 -26.56 5.26 2.16
CA SER A 122 -27.86 4.87 1.60
C SER A 122 -29.04 5.65 2.17
N LYS A 123 -28.99 6.04 3.44
CA LYS A 123 -30.08 6.77 4.13
C LYS A 123 -30.02 8.29 3.97
N GLY A 124 -28.89 8.83 3.49
CA GLY A 124 -28.67 10.27 3.35
C GLY A 124 -28.54 10.75 1.91
N HIS A 125 -28.59 9.85 0.93
CA HIS A 125 -28.28 10.11 -0.49
C HIS A 125 -26.99 10.92 -0.67
N ARG A 126 -26.01 10.66 0.20
CA ARG A 126 -24.75 11.39 0.24
C ARG A 126 -23.69 10.50 -0.34
N GLU A 127 -23.15 10.94 -1.46
CA GLU A 127 -22.04 10.28 -2.13
C GLU A 127 -20.90 11.29 -2.25
N ARG A 128 -19.69 10.91 -1.85
CA ARG A 128 -18.53 11.80 -1.80
C ARG A 128 -17.25 11.06 -2.12
N LEU A 129 -16.29 11.80 -2.66
CA LEU A 129 -14.92 11.35 -2.84
C LEU A 129 -14.00 12.34 -2.11
N ILE A 130 -13.24 11.85 -1.13
CA ILE A 130 -12.41 12.69 -0.25
C ILE A 130 -10.95 12.26 -0.41
N PRO A 131 -10.00 13.18 -0.64
CA PRO A 131 -8.58 12.81 -0.68
C PRO A 131 -8.13 12.32 0.69
N ILE A 132 -7.31 11.28 0.69
CA ILE A 132 -6.74 10.72 1.92
C ILE A 132 -5.36 11.34 2.12
N ASP A 133 -5.18 11.96 3.28
CA ASP A 133 -3.87 12.35 3.79
C ASP A 133 -3.36 11.26 4.73
N VAL A 134 -2.25 10.62 4.35
CA VAL A 134 -1.62 9.53 5.12
C VAL A 134 -1.09 10.05 6.46
N ASP A 135 -0.71 11.33 6.53
CA ASP A 135 -0.25 11.94 7.76
C ASP A 135 -1.39 12.21 8.74
N ASN A 136 -2.63 12.32 8.23
CA ASN A 136 -3.80 12.67 9.01
C ASN A 136 -5.01 11.77 8.71
N LEU A 137 -4.92 10.52 9.14
CA LEU A 137 -5.95 9.49 8.94
C LEU A 137 -6.92 9.40 10.13
N TYR A 138 -8.16 9.84 9.93
CA TYR A 138 -9.22 9.70 10.94
C TYR A 138 -10.14 8.50 10.74
N LEU A 139 -10.24 7.98 9.50
CA LEU A 139 -11.26 6.99 9.12
C LEU A 139 -10.70 5.65 8.64
N ILE A 140 -9.40 5.56 8.38
CA ILE A 140 -8.77 4.38 7.76
C ILE A 140 -7.59 3.97 8.62
N ARG A 141 -7.51 2.69 8.97
CA ARG A 141 -6.36 2.14 9.68
C ARG A 141 -5.17 1.96 8.73
N LEU A 142 -3.99 2.36 9.20
CA LEU A 142 -2.74 2.34 8.43
C LEU A 142 -2.34 0.92 7.99
N ASP A 143 -2.35 -0.04 8.92
CA ASP A 143 -2.07 -1.46 8.63
C ASP A 143 -2.95 -1.99 7.48
N GLN A 144 -4.24 -1.71 7.56
CA GLN A 144 -5.22 -2.12 6.56
C GLN A 144 -4.97 -1.51 5.17
N LEU A 145 -4.58 -0.24 5.14
CA LEU A 145 -4.24 0.47 3.91
C LEU A 145 -2.94 -0.09 3.30
N TYR A 146 -1.93 -0.33 4.13
CA TYR A 146 -0.68 -0.97 3.73
C TYR A 146 -0.92 -2.32 3.08
N TYR A 147 -1.66 -3.23 3.74
CA TYR A 147 -1.92 -4.56 3.20
C TYR A 147 -2.74 -4.52 1.91
N ALA A 148 -3.68 -3.58 1.78
CA ALA A 148 -4.44 -3.39 0.54
C ALA A 148 -3.55 -2.94 -0.62
N LEU A 149 -2.61 -2.01 -0.38
CA LEU A 149 -1.61 -1.59 -1.38
C LEU A 149 -0.63 -2.70 -1.72
N LYS A 150 -0.13 -3.43 -0.71
CA LYS A 150 0.78 -4.58 -0.90
C LYS A 150 0.19 -5.62 -1.86
N GLN A 151 -1.11 -5.88 -1.80
CA GLN A 151 -1.79 -6.81 -2.70
C GLN A 151 -1.87 -6.34 -4.15
N LYS A 152 -1.58 -5.06 -4.42
CA LYS A 152 -1.55 -4.48 -5.77
C LYS A 152 -0.15 -4.39 -6.36
N ARG A 153 0.90 -4.81 -5.65
CA ARG A 153 2.26 -4.90 -6.19
C ARG A 153 2.28 -5.83 -7.41
N VAL A 154 2.96 -5.39 -8.47
CA VAL A 154 3.23 -6.20 -9.66
C VAL A 154 4.72 -6.13 -9.91
N THR A 155 5.36 -7.28 -10.15
CA THR A 155 6.79 -7.34 -10.46
C THR A 155 7.07 -6.92 -11.90
N GLY A 156 8.21 -6.31 -12.15
CA GLY A 156 8.66 -5.88 -13.47
C GLY A 156 8.28 -4.44 -13.80
N LEU A 157 7.84 -3.65 -12.81
CA LEU A 157 7.46 -2.26 -12.98
C LEU A 157 8.63 -1.28 -12.83
N LEU A 158 9.70 -1.69 -12.15
CA LEU A 158 10.90 -0.87 -11.91
C LEU A 158 12.03 -1.12 -12.94
N ARG A 159 11.67 -1.48 -14.17
CA ARG A 159 12.65 -1.64 -15.26
C ARG A 159 13.13 -0.25 -15.71
N PHE A 160 14.43 0.02 -15.56
CA PHE A 160 15.07 1.26 -16.02
C PHE A 160 16.05 1.00 -17.16
#